data_AF-A0A8C2PP53-F1
#
_entry.id   AF-A0A8C2PP53-F1
#
_cell.length_a   1.000
_cell.length_b   1.000
_cell.length_c   1.000
_cell.angle_alpha   90.00
_cell.angle_beta   90.00
_cell.angle_gamma   90.00
#
_symmetry.space_group_name_H-M   'P 1'
#
loop_
_entity.id
_entity.type
_entity.pdbx_description
1 polymer ?
#
loop_
_entity_poly.entity_id
_entity_poly.type
_entity_poly.pdbx_seq_one_letter_code
_entity_poly.pdbx_strand_id
1 'polypeptide(L)'
;MVTLNAPYVAGFLGFREAPPLLQALEKLKNVQPNLMPQVLFVDGNGLFHYREFGLACHLGVLSDLPCVGVAKNLLHVEGVVRSEEHQSQINALQKSGDSFPLATTSGRVLGKALRSSHSSIKPVYVSVGHRITLDTAVRLTHTCCLYRVPEPIRQVHKLNVSTACINQNYIKCRLIICSHTTSDALTLWGPRVFWGPGGVFTCPEIYAFFSCS
;
A
#
# COMPACT_ATOMS: atom_id res chain seq x y z
N MET A 1 -15.92 3.94 -14.17
CA MET A 1 -15.40 2.59 -14.50
C MET A 1 -13.99 2.69 -15.12
N VAL A 2 -13.02 1.86 -14.69
CA VAL A 2 -11.65 1.81 -15.26
C VAL A 2 -11.56 0.58 -16.16
N THR A 3 -11.14 0.76 -17.40
CA THR A 3 -10.97 -0.32 -18.37
C THR A 3 -9.53 -0.83 -18.34
N LEU A 4 -9.37 -2.14 -18.11
CA LEU A 4 -8.06 -2.80 -18.16
C LEU A 4 -7.84 -3.39 -19.56
N ASN A 5 -7.11 -2.65 -20.40
CA ASN A 5 -6.97 -2.97 -21.82
C ASN A 5 -5.97 -4.11 -22.12
N ALA A 6 -5.13 -4.50 -21.15
CA ALA A 6 -4.14 -5.56 -21.32
C ALA A 6 -4.64 -6.94 -20.80
N PRO A 7 -4.26 -8.07 -21.44
CA PRO A 7 -4.65 -9.41 -21.02
C PRO A 7 -3.98 -9.82 -19.68
N TYR A 8 -4.62 -10.71 -18.93
CA TYR A 8 -4.04 -11.27 -17.71
C TYR A 8 -2.98 -12.31 -18.05
N VAL A 9 -1.71 -11.90 -18.00
CA VAL A 9 -0.56 -12.81 -18.07
C VAL A 9 0.10 -12.78 -16.70
N ALA A 10 0.25 -13.95 -16.07
CA ALA A 10 0.87 -14.08 -14.76
C ALA A 10 2.23 -13.36 -14.76
N GLY A 11 2.36 -12.39 -13.85
CA GLY A 11 3.55 -11.56 -13.72
C GLY A 11 3.54 -10.22 -14.45
N PHE A 12 2.69 -10.03 -15.45
CA PHE A 12 2.54 -8.74 -16.14
C PHE A 12 1.48 -7.85 -15.49
N LEU A 13 1.15 -8.10 -14.21
CA LEU A 13 0.17 -7.31 -13.44
C LEU A 13 0.51 -5.81 -13.46
N GLY A 14 1.81 -5.49 -13.44
CA GLY A 14 2.33 -4.14 -13.58
C GLY A 14 1.75 -3.36 -14.76
N PHE A 15 1.59 -3.99 -15.92
CA PHE A 15 1.10 -3.33 -17.13
C PHE A 15 -0.41 -3.04 -17.10
N ARG A 16 -1.16 -3.79 -16.30
CA ARG A 16 -2.61 -3.58 -16.14
C ARG A 16 -2.88 -2.51 -15.09
N GLU A 17 -2.17 -2.56 -13.98
CA GLU A 17 -2.50 -1.75 -12.80
C GLU A 17 -1.69 -0.45 -12.70
N ALA A 18 -0.48 -0.37 -13.28
CA ALA A 18 0.31 0.86 -13.20
C ALA A 18 -0.37 2.06 -13.89
N PRO A 19 -0.92 1.95 -15.12
CA PRO A 19 -1.53 3.10 -15.78
C PRO A 19 -2.66 3.79 -14.98
N PRO A 20 -3.69 3.09 -14.46
CA PRO A 20 -4.73 3.74 -13.67
C PRO A 20 -4.21 4.29 -12.33
N LEU A 21 -3.20 3.66 -11.72
CA LEU A 21 -2.58 4.18 -10.50
C LEU A 21 -1.80 5.47 -10.75
N LEU A 22 -1.10 5.56 -11.88
CA LEU A 22 -0.40 6.79 -12.30
C LEU A 22 -1.37 7.93 -12.60
N GLN A 23 -2.49 7.64 -13.26
CA GLN A 23 -3.54 8.65 -13.48
C GLN A 23 -4.11 9.16 -12.15
N ALA A 24 -4.29 8.30 -11.16
CA ALA A 24 -4.74 8.72 -9.83
C ALA A 24 -3.70 9.61 -9.12
N LEU A 25 -2.41 9.28 -9.22
CA LEU A 25 -1.32 10.11 -8.69
C LEU A 25 -1.24 11.47 -9.40
N GLU A 26 -1.40 11.50 -10.71
CA GLU A 26 -1.41 12.73 -11.50
C GLU A 26 -2.60 13.63 -11.14
N LYS A 27 -3.79 13.04 -10.99
CA LYS A 27 -4.97 13.76 -10.49
C LYS A 27 -4.69 14.36 -9.12
N LEU A 28 -4.17 13.56 -8.17
CA LEU A 28 -3.83 14.04 -6.83
C LEU A 28 -2.83 15.21 -6.89
N LYS A 29 -1.81 15.13 -7.74
CA LYS A 29 -0.83 16.19 -7.94
C LYS A 29 -1.46 17.50 -8.40
N ASN A 30 -2.44 17.43 -9.31
CA ASN A 30 -3.13 18.61 -9.84
C ASN A 30 -4.14 19.21 -8.84
N VAL A 31 -4.78 18.34 -8.06
CA VAL A 31 -5.89 18.67 -7.18
C VAL A 31 -5.41 19.12 -5.80
N GLN A 32 -4.48 18.38 -5.20
CA GLN A 32 -3.94 18.64 -3.86
C GLN A 32 -2.44 18.31 -3.79
N PRO A 33 -1.58 19.15 -4.39
CA PRO A 33 -0.14 18.90 -4.44
C PRO A 33 0.49 18.77 -3.05
N ASN A 34 -0.05 19.44 -2.04
CA ASN A 34 0.43 19.39 -0.65
C ASN A 34 0.21 18.03 0.02
N LEU A 35 -0.65 17.18 -0.54
CA LEU A 35 -0.91 15.82 -0.05
C LEU A 35 -0.17 14.74 -0.83
N MET A 36 0.75 15.12 -1.73
CA MET A 36 1.56 14.15 -2.46
C MET A 36 2.35 13.26 -1.49
N PRO A 37 2.27 11.93 -1.66
CA PRO A 37 2.95 10.99 -0.79
C PRO A 37 4.47 11.07 -0.97
N GLN A 38 5.20 10.91 0.14
CA GLN A 38 6.67 10.85 0.11
C GLN A 38 7.17 9.43 -0.20
N VAL A 39 6.34 8.42 0.01
CA VAL A 39 6.61 7.02 -0.29
C VAL A 39 5.28 6.34 -0.64
N LEU A 40 5.30 5.34 -1.50
CA LEU A 40 4.13 4.58 -1.94
C LEU A 40 4.20 3.15 -1.42
N PHE A 41 3.10 2.66 -0.85
CA PHE A 41 2.93 1.27 -0.43
C PHE A 41 2.04 0.51 -1.40
N VAL A 42 2.65 -0.35 -2.21
CA VAL A 42 1.96 -1.10 -3.26
C VAL A 42 1.63 -2.50 -2.76
N ASP A 43 0.36 -2.91 -2.89
CA ASP A 43 -0.08 -4.30 -2.64
C ASP A 43 0.41 -5.20 -3.78
N GLY A 44 1.67 -5.61 -3.70
CA GLY A 44 2.34 -6.32 -4.76
C GLY A 44 3.85 -6.40 -4.54
N ASN A 45 4.53 -7.02 -5.49
CA ASN A 45 5.97 -7.19 -5.42
C ASN A 45 6.72 -6.02 -6.08
N GLY A 46 7.93 -5.75 -5.60
CA GLY A 46 8.95 -4.91 -6.24
C GLY A 46 10.04 -5.79 -6.87
N LEU A 47 11.27 -5.69 -6.38
CA LEU A 47 12.41 -6.52 -6.83
C LEU A 47 12.21 -8.02 -6.54
N PHE A 48 11.36 -8.38 -5.58
CA PHE A 48 11.01 -9.78 -5.29
C PHE A 48 10.04 -10.33 -6.34
N HIS A 49 10.52 -10.45 -7.58
CA HIS A 49 9.75 -10.81 -8.76
C HIS A 49 10.61 -11.65 -9.71
N TYR A 50 10.00 -12.50 -10.53
CA TYR A 50 10.71 -13.40 -11.46
C TYR A 50 11.59 -12.67 -12.49
N ARG A 51 11.34 -11.37 -12.72
CA ARG A 51 12.15 -10.47 -13.56
C ARG A 51 12.80 -9.34 -12.77
N GLU A 52 12.79 -9.41 -11.44
CA GLU A 52 13.22 -8.34 -10.54
C GLU A 52 12.51 -6.99 -10.78
N PHE A 53 11.35 -7.03 -11.45
CA PHE A 53 10.60 -5.84 -11.83
C PHE A 53 9.10 -6.06 -11.66
N GLY A 54 8.64 -5.99 -10.42
CA GLY A 54 7.21 -6.08 -10.08
C GLY A 54 6.47 -4.74 -10.19
N LEU A 55 5.19 -4.75 -9.82
CA LEU A 55 4.32 -3.55 -9.85
C LEU A 55 4.90 -2.37 -9.06
N ALA A 56 5.50 -2.62 -7.89
CA ALA A 56 6.06 -1.54 -7.07
C ALA A 56 7.28 -0.87 -7.75
N CYS A 57 8.10 -1.64 -8.48
CA CYS A 57 9.19 -1.09 -9.29
C CYS A 57 8.63 -0.28 -10.45
N HIS A 58 7.66 -0.85 -11.17
CA HIS A 58 7.06 -0.21 -12.34
C HIS A 58 6.41 1.13 -11.97
N LEU A 59 5.59 1.15 -10.92
CA LEU A 59 4.94 2.37 -10.44
C LEU A 59 5.97 3.39 -9.94
N GLY A 60 6.98 2.96 -9.18
CA GLY A 60 8.00 3.86 -8.63
C GLY A 60 8.85 4.52 -9.70
N VAL A 61 9.28 3.77 -10.70
CA VAL A 61 10.06 4.32 -11.82
C VAL A 61 9.25 5.33 -12.62
N LEU A 62 7.98 5.03 -12.92
CA LEU A 62 7.14 5.92 -13.73
C LEU A 62 6.68 7.17 -12.96
N SER A 63 6.52 7.08 -11.65
CA SER A 63 6.11 8.22 -10.80
C SER A 63 7.29 9.02 -10.23
N ASP A 64 8.52 8.52 -10.34
CA ASP A 64 9.72 9.01 -9.65
C ASP A 64 9.54 9.17 -8.12
N LEU A 65 8.72 8.30 -7.52
CA LEU A 65 8.47 8.29 -6.08
C LEU A 65 9.10 7.05 -5.42
N PRO A 66 9.59 7.18 -4.18
CA PRO A 66 9.99 6.01 -3.40
C PRO A 66 8.84 5.02 -3.27
N CYS A 67 9.08 3.74 -3.58
CA CYS A 67 8.07 2.70 -3.62
C CYS A 67 8.49 1.47 -2.83
N VAL A 68 7.56 0.92 -2.06
CA VAL A 68 7.69 -0.34 -1.33
C VAL A 68 6.64 -1.32 -1.82
N GLY A 69 7.08 -2.51 -2.22
CA GLY A 69 6.18 -3.63 -2.51
C GLY A 69 5.92 -4.44 -1.26
N VAL A 70 4.65 -4.56 -0.86
CA VAL A 70 4.22 -5.40 0.25
C VAL A 70 3.24 -6.45 -0.26
N ALA A 71 3.69 -7.71 -0.30
CA ALA A 71 2.88 -8.84 -0.74
C ALA A 71 2.35 -9.65 0.44
N LYS A 72 1.08 -10.08 0.35
CA LYS A 72 0.41 -10.92 1.37
C LYS A 72 0.79 -12.40 1.30
N ASN A 73 1.29 -12.83 0.13
CA ASN A 73 1.63 -14.22 -0.19
C ASN A 73 3.04 -14.29 -0.77
N LEU A 74 3.73 -15.42 -0.55
CA LEU A 74 5.06 -15.63 -1.09
C LEU A 74 4.96 -15.91 -2.59
N LEU A 75 5.68 -15.13 -3.40
CA LEU A 75 5.92 -15.43 -4.80
C LEU A 75 7.08 -16.42 -4.92
N HIS A 76 6.95 -17.43 -5.78
CA HIS A 76 8.06 -18.32 -6.09
C HIS A 76 9.06 -17.62 -7.01
N VAL A 77 10.28 -17.35 -6.51
CA VAL A 77 11.32 -16.62 -7.25
C VAL A 77 12.68 -17.27 -6.96
N GLU A 78 13.40 -17.69 -8.00
CA GLU A 78 14.81 -18.12 -7.93
C GLU A 78 15.19 -18.98 -6.70
N GLY A 79 14.45 -20.08 -6.49
CA GLY A 79 14.71 -21.01 -5.37
C GLY A 79 14.02 -20.65 -4.05
N VAL A 80 13.48 -19.44 -3.91
CA VAL A 80 12.62 -19.07 -2.79
C VAL A 80 11.25 -19.73 -2.99
N VAL A 81 10.98 -20.76 -2.20
CA VAL A 81 9.75 -21.59 -2.23
C VAL A 81 9.08 -21.62 -0.87
N ARG A 82 7.80 -22.00 -0.85
CA ARG A 82 7.10 -22.37 0.39
C ARG A 82 7.52 -23.79 0.81
N SER A 83 8.73 -23.93 1.33
CA SER A 83 9.26 -25.18 1.89
C SER A 83 9.01 -25.30 3.40
N GLU A 84 9.30 -26.47 3.97
CA GLU A 84 9.30 -26.69 5.42
C GLU A 84 10.32 -25.79 6.14
N GLU A 85 11.46 -25.52 5.50
CA GLU A 85 12.47 -24.58 5.99
C GLU A 85 11.90 -23.16 6.10
N HIS A 86 11.23 -22.68 5.04
CA HIS A 86 10.57 -21.37 5.05
C HIS A 86 9.51 -21.29 6.14
N GLN A 87 8.74 -22.35 6.35
CA GLN A 87 7.75 -22.41 7.42
C GLN A 87 8.40 -22.40 8.81
N SER A 88 9.54 -23.08 8.96
CA SER A 88 10.33 -23.09 10.20
C SER A 88 10.88 -21.70 10.52
N GLN A 89 11.39 -20.98 9.51
CA GLN A 89 11.83 -19.58 9.65
C GLN A 89 10.68 -18.66 10.05
N ILE A 90 9.47 -18.85 9.50
CA ILE A 90 8.28 -18.11 9.94
C ILE A 90 7.96 -18.40 11.41
N ASN A 91 8.00 -19.67 11.81
CA ASN A 91 7.71 -20.07 13.18
C ASN A 91 8.76 -19.57 14.19
N ALA A 92 9.99 -19.31 13.71
CA ALA A 92 11.05 -18.72 14.52
C ALA A 92 10.81 -17.23 14.84
N LEU A 93 10.03 -16.50 14.02
CA LEU A 93 9.69 -15.10 14.28
C LEU A 93 8.77 -14.99 15.50
N GLN A 94 9.22 -14.39 16.61
CA GLN A 94 8.47 -14.36 17.87
C GLN A 94 7.76 -13.02 18.10
N LYS A 95 8.40 -11.91 17.74
CA LYS A 95 7.92 -10.55 18.04
C LYS A 95 7.47 -9.83 16.75
N SER A 96 6.59 -8.85 16.90
CA SER A 96 6.29 -7.93 15.81
C SER A 96 7.54 -7.12 15.46
N GLY A 97 7.87 -7.05 14.18
CA GLY A 97 9.09 -6.43 13.67
C GLY A 97 10.18 -7.44 13.31
N ASP A 98 10.10 -8.67 13.82
CA ASP A 98 11.04 -9.73 13.43
C ASP A 98 10.92 -9.99 11.93
N SER A 99 12.06 -10.14 11.27
CA SER A 99 12.12 -10.42 9.83
C SER A 99 13.32 -11.29 9.47
N PHE A 100 13.20 -12.03 8.38
CA PHE A 100 14.31 -12.80 7.79
C PHE A 100 14.44 -12.50 6.29
N PRO A 101 15.67 -12.56 5.73
CA PRO A 101 15.91 -12.27 4.32
C PRO A 101 15.35 -13.36 3.42
N LEU A 102 14.80 -12.96 2.28
CA LEU A 102 14.46 -13.83 1.16
C LEU A 102 15.64 -13.82 0.19
N ALA A 103 16.57 -14.75 0.40
CA ALA A 103 17.75 -14.91 -0.43
C ALA A 103 17.48 -15.94 -1.54
N THR A 104 17.86 -15.60 -2.77
CA THR A 104 17.80 -16.53 -3.91
C THR A 104 18.91 -17.56 -3.85
N THR A 105 18.88 -18.57 -4.72
CA THR A 105 19.95 -19.58 -4.84
C THR A 105 21.33 -18.96 -5.11
N SER A 106 21.38 -17.76 -5.72
CA SER A 106 22.62 -17.02 -5.96
C SER A 106 23.11 -16.23 -4.74
N GLY A 107 22.41 -16.27 -3.62
CA GLY A 107 22.72 -15.53 -2.39
C GLY A 107 22.24 -14.07 -2.38
N ARG A 108 21.57 -13.62 -3.45
CA ARG A 108 21.05 -12.24 -3.53
C ARG A 108 19.77 -12.11 -2.71
N VAL A 109 19.70 -11.09 -1.85
CA VAL A 109 18.50 -10.80 -1.05
C VAL A 109 17.56 -9.90 -1.85
N LEU A 110 16.43 -10.45 -2.28
CA LEU A 110 15.43 -9.73 -3.09
C LEU A 110 14.30 -9.13 -2.24
N GLY A 111 14.16 -9.57 -0.99
CA GLY A 111 13.15 -9.06 -0.07
C GLY A 111 13.35 -9.59 1.36
N LYS A 112 12.40 -9.30 2.24
CA LYS A 112 12.35 -9.81 3.62
C LYS A 112 10.93 -10.28 3.94
N ALA A 113 10.81 -11.41 4.63
CA ALA A 113 9.57 -11.80 5.28
C ALA A 113 9.50 -11.07 6.63
N LEU A 114 8.44 -10.32 6.88
CA LEU A 114 8.24 -9.51 8.08
C LEU A 114 7.02 -10.01 8.85
N ARG A 115 7.20 -10.33 10.13
CA ARG A 115 6.09 -10.48 11.07
C ARG A 115 5.61 -9.10 11.49
N SER A 116 4.57 -8.61 10.81
CA SER A 116 4.11 -7.22 10.96
C SER A 116 3.35 -6.96 12.26
N SER A 117 2.62 -7.92 12.81
CA SER A 117 1.78 -7.72 14.01
C SER A 117 1.87 -8.89 14.98
N HIS A 118 1.68 -8.62 16.26
CA HIS A 118 1.54 -9.66 17.30
C HIS A 118 0.30 -10.55 17.06
N SER A 119 -0.75 -9.96 16.48
CA SER A 119 -2.03 -10.61 16.19
C SER A 119 -1.99 -11.68 15.08
N SER A 120 -0.90 -11.76 14.29
CA SER A 120 -0.80 -12.68 13.18
C SER A 120 0.59 -13.31 13.08
N ILE A 121 0.61 -14.63 12.90
CA ILE A 121 1.83 -15.40 12.63
C ILE A 121 2.19 -15.30 11.13
N LYS A 122 1.21 -15.06 10.27
CA LYS A 122 1.44 -15.00 8.81
C LYS A 122 2.19 -13.72 8.45
N PRO A 123 3.43 -13.80 7.92
CA PRO A 123 4.19 -12.62 7.59
C PRO A 123 3.59 -11.89 6.37
N VAL A 124 4.09 -10.68 6.16
CA VAL A 124 4.03 -9.97 4.88
C VAL A 124 5.42 -10.01 4.24
N TYR A 125 5.48 -10.04 2.91
CA TYR A 125 6.73 -10.09 2.16
C TYR A 125 7.02 -8.70 1.62
N VAL A 126 8.09 -8.08 2.11
CA VAL A 126 8.47 -6.72 1.77
C VAL A 126 9.61 -6.77 0.78
N SER A 127 9.51 -5.98 -0.28
CA SER A 127 10.52 -5.85 -1.31
C SER A 127 10.67 -4.39 -1.74
N VAL A 128 11.88 -4.04 -2.18
CA VAL A 128 12.18 -2.70 -2.69
C VAL A 128 11.43 -2.49 -4.00
N GLY A 129 10.73 -1.38 -4.15
CA GLY A 129 10.19 -0.94 -5.44
C GLY A 129 11.14 0.05 -6.13
N HIS A 130 11.28 1.25 -5.58
CA HIS A 130 12.08 2.32 -6.17
C HIS A 130 12.61 3.27 -5.10
N ARG A 131 13.83 3.81 -5.28
CA ARG A 131 14.47 4.86 -4.44
C ARG A 131 14.39 4.64 -2.92
N ILE A 132 14.45 3.39 -2.47
CA ILE A 132 14.44 3.04 -1.04
C ILE A 132 15.31 1.80 -0.77
N THR A 133 15.95 1.75 0.40
CA THR A 133 16.70 0.56 0.83
C THR A 133 15.75 -0.48 1.44
N LEU A 134 16.10 -1.77 1.35
CA LEU A 134 15.28 -2.85 1.87
C LEU A 134 15.03 -2.73 3.39
N ASP A 135 16.05 -2.34 4.15
CA ASP A 135 15.92 -2.12 5.59
C ASP A 135 14.93 -1.00 5.93
N THR A 136 15.03 0.13 5.23
CA THR A 136 14.10 1.24 5.39
C THR A 136 12.68 0.85 4.98
N ALA A 137 12.53 0.11 3.89
CA ALA A 137 11.24 -0.40 3.44
C ALA A 137 10.57 -1.29 4.49
N VAL A 138 11.32 -2.20 5.12
CA VAL A 138 10.82 -3.06 6.20
C VAL A 138 10.44 -2.25 7.43
N ARG A 139 11.30 -1.33 7.87
CA ARG A 139 11.03 -0.47 9.03
C ARG A 139 9.78 0.38 8.81
N LEU A 140 9.65 1.01 7.65
CA LEU A 140 8.46 1.79 7.31
C LEU A 140 7.21 0.92 7.28
N THR A 141 7.29 -0.26 6.65
CA THR A 141 6.18 -1.22 6.61
C THR A 141 5.72 -1.57 8.01
N HIS A 142 6.65 -1.92 8.90
CA HIS A 142 6.35 -2.26 10.29
C HIS A 142 5.70 -1.10 11.04
N THR A 143 6.23 0.12 10.92
CA THR A 143 5.64 1.30 11.58
C THR A 143 4.23 1.65 11.08
N CYS A 144 3.91 1.27 9.84
CA CYS A 144 2.59 1.49 9.26
C CYS A 144 1.61 0.32 9.52
N CYS A 145 2.03 -0.73 10.25
CA CYS A 145 1.21 -1.89 10.55
C CYS A 145 0.57 -1.81 11.93
N LEU A 146 -0.70 -1.38 12.01
CA LEU A 146 -1.54 -1.63 13.19
C LEU A 146 -2.09 -3.07 13.20
N TYR A 147 -2.32 -3.62 12.00
CA TYR A 147 -2.74 -5.01 11.77
C TYR A 147 -1.68 -5.73 10.92
N ARG A 148 -2.01 -6.95 10.46
CA ARG A 148 -1.14 -7.72 9.55
C ARG A 148 -0.73 -6.93 8.30
N VAL A 149 -1.66 -6.21 7.68
CA VAL A 149 -1.42 -5.43 6.45
C VAL A 149 -1.20 -3.97 6.83
N PRO A 150 -0.24 -3.25 6.21
CA PRO A 150 -0.03 -1.83 6.47
C PRO A 150 -1.31 -1.04 6.24
N GLU A 151 -1.54 -0.03 7.08
CA GLU A 151 -2.71 0.84 7.01
C GLU A 151 -2.99 1.39 5.61
N PRO A 152 -2.00 1.92 4.85
CA PRO A 152 -2.28 2.47 3.52
C PRO A 152 -2.92 1.45 2.57
N ILE A 153 -2.40 0.22 2.54
CA ILE A 153 -2.92 -0.86 1.70
C ILE A 153 -4.29 -1.31 2.22
N ARG A 154 -4.44 -1.38 3.55
CA ARG A 154 -5.68 -1.81 4.19
C ARG A 154 -6.83 -0.83 3.93
N GLN A 155 -6.59 0.48 3.97
CA GLN A 155 -7.61 1.49 3.70
C GLN A 155 -8.13 1.39 2.27
N VAL A 156 -7.24 1.24 1.29
CA VAL A 156 -7.62 1.02 -0.11
C VAL A 156 -8.46 -0.24 -0.28
N HIS A 157 -8.07 -1.34 0.36
CA HIS A 157 -8.83 -2.57 0.28
C HIS A 157 -10.23 -2.45 0.88
N LYS A 158 -10.40 -1.72 1.99
CA LYS A 158 -11.72 -1.43 2.55
C LYS A 158 -12.58 -0.65 1.57
N LEU A 159 -12.04 0.44 1.00
CA LEU A 159 -12.76 1.28 0.04
C LEU A 159 -13.20 0.49 -1.22
N ASN A 160 -12.45 -0.53 -1.62
CA ASN A 160 -12.82 -1.41 -2.74
C ASN A 160 -13.89 -2.45 -2.40
N VAL A 161 -13.97 -2.88 -1.14
CA VAL A 161 -14.90 -3.94 -0.70
C VAL A 161 -16.23 -3.35 -0.23
N SER A 162 -16.23 -2.14 0.33
CA SER A 162 -17.43 -1.41 0.74
C SER A 162 -17.79 -0.36 -0.31
N THR A 163 -18.63 -0.72 -1.27
CA THR A 163 -19.40 0.25 -2.07
C THR A 163 -20.48 0.92 -1.21
N ALA A 164 -20.11 1.44 -0.04
CA ALA A 164 -20.94 2.20 0.89
C ALA A 164 -20.03 2.71 2.01
N CYS A 165 -19.59 3.97 1.89
CA CYS A 165 -19.28 4.92 2.97
C CYS A 165 -18.33 5.99 2.41
N ILE A 166 -18.91 6.87 1.59
CA ILE A 166 -18.52 8.28 1.60
C ILE A 166 -18.91 8.79 3.00
N ASN A 167 -17.98 9.46 3.67
CA ASN A 167 -18.05 9.97 5.05
C ASN A 167 -17.58 9.00 6.14
N GLN A 168 -16.34 9.16 6.58
CA GLN A 168 -16.03 9.67 7.94
C GLN A 168 -14.52 9.84 8.12
N ASN A 169 -14.17 10.86 8.91
CA ASN A 169 -12.85 11.23 9.44
C ASN A 169 -11.88 10.04 9.61
N TYR A 170 -10.57 10.20 9.32
CA TYR A 170 -9.44 9.80 10.21
C TYR A 170 -8.06 9.83 9.51
N ILE A 171 -7.12 10.51 10.20
CA ILE A 171 -5.67 10.28 10.34
C ILE A 171 -4.73 10.76 9.22
N LYS A 172 -4.20 11.96 9.47
CA LYS A 172 -2.81 12.42 9.29
C LYS A 172 -1.79 11.24 9.20
N CYS A 173 -1.42 10.85 7.98
CA CYS A 173 -0.17 10.19 7.64
C CYS A 173 0.05 10.42 6.14
N ARG A 174 1.20 10.98 5.75
CA ARG A 174 1.62 11.31 4.37
C ARG A 174 1.85 10.05 3.53
N LEU A 175 0.78 9.30 3.25
CA LEU A 175 0.87 7.97 2.68
C LEU A 175 -0.44 7.61 1.95
N ILE A 176 -0.51 7.88 0.65
CA ILE A 176 -1.69 7.68 -0.18
C ILE A 176 -1.36 6.69 -1.29
N ILE A 177 -2.15 5.61 -1.40
CA ILE A 177 -2.45 4.96 -2.68
C ILE A 177 -3.98 4.94 -2.84
N CYS A 178 -4.44 5.09 -4.08
CA CYS A 178 -5.81 5.23 -4.53
C CYS A 178 -6.32 3.92 -5.19
N SER A 179 -7.64 3.71 -5.21
CA SER A 179 -8.30 2.77 -6.12
C SER A 179 -9.56 3.38 -6.74
N HIS A 180 -9.75 3.19 -8.04
CA HIS A 180 -10.94 3.60 -8.83
C HIS A 180 -12.05 2.52 -8.71
N THR A 181 -13.35 2.83 -8.66
CA THR A 181 -14.21 3.21 -9.81
C THR A 181 -15.57 3.85 -9.41
N THR A 182 -16.05 4.81 -10.20
CA THR A 182 -17.34 5.55 -10.12
C THR A 182 -18.55 4.86 -10.79
N SER A 183 -19.78 5.15 -10.26
CA SER A 183 -21.01 5.62 -10.97
C SER A 183 -22.11 6.13 -9.99
N ASP A 184 -22.55 7.40 -10.19
CA ASP A 184 -23.86 8.08 -9.96
C ASP A 184 -24.54 8.24 -8.57
N ALA A 185 -24.73 9.51 -8.13
CA ALA A 185 -26.02 10.22 -7.92
C ALA A 185 -25.95 11.40 -6.90
N LEU A 186 -26.41 12.59 -7.31
CA LEU A 186 -26.65 13.80 -6.51
C LEU A 186 -27.85 13.65 -5.55
N THR A 187 -27.78 14.19 -4.32
CA THR A 187 -28.59 15.35 -3.85
C THR A 187 -28.22 15.83 -2.42
N LEU A 188 -28.45 17.13 -2.21
CA LEU A 188 -28.13 18.01 -1.07
C LEU A 188 -28.88 17.68 0.24
N TRP A 189 -28.36 18.16 1.38
CA TRP A 189 -28.99 19.04 2.39
C TRP A 189 -28.17 19.03 3.71
N GLY A 190 -27.75 20.20 4.21
CA GLY A 190 -27.34 20.41 5.62
C GLY A 190 -28.46 21.11 6.41
N PRO A 191 -28.24 21.67 7.62
CA PRO A 191 -27.24 21.38 8.66
C PRO A 191 -27.91 21.12 10.05
N ARG A 192 -27.15 20.68 11.07
CA ARG A 192 -27.39 21.10 12.47
C ARG A 192 -26.19 20.85 13.39
N VAL A 193 -25.75 21.94 14.02
CA VAL A 193 -24.73 22.10 15.06
C VAL A 193 -25.36 21.81 16.43
N PHE A 194 -24.62 21.25 17.40
CA PHE A 194 -24.82 21.55 18.83
C PHE A 194 -23.51 21.43 19.65
N TRP A 195 -23.28 22.45 20.47
CA TRP A 195 -22.13 22.67 21.36
C TRP A 195 -22.35 22.06 22.76
N GLY A 196 -21.26 21.72 23.46
CA GLY A 196 -21.20 21.49 24.90
C GLY A 196 -20.07 22.32 25.54
N PRO A 197 -20.20 22.79 26.80
CA PRO A 197 -19.38 23.87 27.36
C PRO A 197 -18.07 23.36 27.98
N GLY A 198 -16.93 23.93 27.54
CA GLY A 198 -15.66 23.85 28.29
C GLY A 198 -14.40 23.74 27.43
N GLY A 199 -13.73 24.86 27.20
CA GLY A 199 -12.26 24.90 27.01
C GLY A 199 -11.71 24.75 25.59
N VAL A 200 -11.36 25.88 25.01
CA VAL A 200 -10.70 26.14 23.72
C VAL A 200 -9.37 25.39 23.54
N PHE A 201 -9.11 24.83 22.34
CA PHE A 201 -7.89 25.10 21.55
C PHE A 201 -8.14 24.86 20.05
N THR A 202 -7.91 25.93 19.30
CA THR A 202 -8.06 26.08 17.85
C THR A 202 -6.94 25.38 17.07
N CYS A 203 -7.30 24.65 16.02
CA CYS A 203 -6.45 24.43 14.84
C CYS A 203 -7.35 24.46 13.60
N PRO A 204 -7.09 25.31 12.59
CA PRO A 204 -8.01 25.52 11.50
C PRO A 204 -8.16 24.27 10.64
N GLU A 205 -9.42 23.95 10.41
CA GLU A 205 -9.95 22.98 9.47
C GLU A 205 -9.29 23.12 8.10
N ILE A 206 -8.78 22.01 7.56
CA ILE A 206 -8.68 21.85 6.10
C ILE A 206 -9.23 20.46 5.79
N TYR A 207 -10.56 20.39 5.79
CA TYR A 207 -11.30 19.35 5.10
C TYR A 207 -11.27 19.67 3.62
N ALA A 208 -10.81 18.73 2.81
CA ALA A 208 -10.93 18.83 1.37
C ALA A 208 -11.68 17.60 0.87
N PHE A 209 -12.97 17.82 0.60
CA PHE A 209 -13.77 16.92 -0.21
C PHE A 209 -13.48 17.21 -1.67
N PHE A 210 -13.26 16.17 -2.47
CA PHE A 210 -13.46 16.24 -3.91
C PHE A 210 -14.82 15.64 -4.24
N SER A 211 -15.82 16.51 -4.34
CA SER A 211 -16.90 16.35 -5.31
C SER A 211 -16.51 17.21 -6.50
N CYS A 212 -16.19 16.56 -7.63
CA CYS A 212 -16.10 17.23 -8.91
C CYS A 212 -16.97 16.43 -9.87
N SER A 213 -17.84 17.17 -10.56
CA SER A 213 -18.98 16.83 -11.39
C SER A 213 -18.83 15.64 -12.33
#